data_AF-A0A0B1T1G8-F1
#
_entry.id   AF-A0A0B1T1G8-F1
#
_cell.length_a   1.000
_cell.length_b   1.000
_cell.length_c   1.000
_cell.angle_alpha   90.00
_cell.angle_beta   90.00
_cell.angle_gamma   90.00
#
_symmetry.space_group_name_H-M   'P 1'
#
loop_
_entity.id
_entity.type
_entity.pdbx_description
1 polymer ?
#
loop_
_entity_poly.entity_id
_entity_poly.type
_entity_poly.pdbx_seq_one_letter_code
_entity_poly.pdbx_strand_id
1 'polypeptide(L)'
;MEYFNPYDVVDHLEVDRRFGTEEDFKELVDAAHNRDMYVVMDLPVTSVSIHHPWFTGDEKDVFVTAKEGSPAFGQPNYYEFEADNTTK
;
A
#
# COMPACT_ATOMS: atom_id res chain seq x y z
N MET A 1 -8.49 17.68 10.25
CA MET A 1 -7.31 16.79 10.38
C MET A 1 -7.40 15.80 9.24
N GLU A 2 -6.35 15.69 8.46
CA GLU A 2 -6.23 14.67 7.41
C GLU A 2 -6.19 13.29 8.08
N TYR A 3 -6.98 12.34 7.59
CA TYR A 3 -7.03 10.98 8.11
C TYR A 3 -5.77 10.23 7.69
N PHE A 4 -5.13 9.51 8.61
CA PHE A 4 -3.94 8.69 8.35
C PHE A 4 -4.19 7.24 8.75
N ASN A 5 -3.94 6.31 7.82
CA ASN A 5 -3.90 4.89 8.08
C ASN A 5 -2.57 4.32 7.54
N PRO A 6 -1.65 3.83 8.38
CA PRO A 6 -0.36 3.30 7.94
C PRO A 6 -0.46 2.01 7.09
N TYR A 7 -1.64 1.37 7.07
CA TYR A 7 -1.91 0.18 6.26
C TYR A 7 -2.63 0.50 4.93
N ASP A 8 -2.96 1.77 4.67
CA ASP A 8 -3.54 2.25 3.41
C ASP A 8 -2.45 2.79 2.49
N VAL A 9 -1.54 1.90 2.07
CA VAL A 9 -0.29 2.25 1.37
C VAL A 9 -0.54 2.58 -0.10
N VAL A 10 -0.09 3.75 -0.54
CA VAL A 10 -0.16 4.22 -1.94
C VAL A 10 1.13 4.03 -2.72
N ASP A 11 2.28 4.01 -2.04
CA ASP A 11 3.59 3.71 -2.62
C ASP A 11 4.50 3.14 -1.53
N HIS A 12 5.08 1.96 -1.75
CA HIS A 12 6.02 1.33 -0.81
C HIS A 12 7.46 1.83 -0.95
N LEU A 13 7.76 2.61 -1.98
CA LEU A 13 9.12 3.03 -2.33
C LEU A 13 9.45 4.45 -1.87
N GLU A 14 8.45 5.24 -1.48
CA GLU A 14 8.64 6.62 -1.04
C GLU A 14 8.44 6.78 0.47
N VAL A 15 9.14 7.77 1.05
CA VAL A 15 8.86 8.24 2.41
C VAL A 15 7.64 9.14 2.38
N ASP A 16 6.67 8.84 3.23
CA ASP A 16 5.51 9.70 3.41
C ASP A 16 5.93 11.10 3.87
N ARG A 17 5.52 12.12 3.12
CA ARG A 17 5.89 13.52 3.36
C ARG A 17 5.52 14.04 4.75
N ARG A 18 4.59 13.38 5.45
CA ARG A 18 4.25 13.68 6.84
C ARG A 18 5.40 13.37 7.80
N PHE A 19 6.29 12.46 7.44
CA PHE A 19 7.45 12.05 8.24
C PHE A 19 8.77 12.65 7.77
N GLY A 20 8.80 13.30 6.61
CA GLY A 20 9.98 14.00 6.09
C GLY A 20 10.30 13.59 4.66
N THR A 21 11.57 13.71 4.29
CA THR A 21 12.13 13.26 3.02
C THR A 21 12.91 11.95 3.17
N GLU A 22 13.38 11.39 2.05
CA GLU A 22 14.32 10.25 2.08
C GLU A 22 15.62 10.60 2.81
N GLU A 23 16.10 11.85 2.70
CA GLU A 23 17.26 12.32 3.46
C GLU A 23 17.00 12.31 4.96
N ASP A 24 15.83 12.79 5.42
CA ASP A 24 15.47 12.75 6.84
C ASP A 24 15.43 11.31 7.36
N PHE A 25 14.88 10.38 6.57
CA PHE A 25 14.87 8.96 6.93
C PHE A 25 16.28 8.38 7.00
N LYS A 26 17.16 8.74 6.04
CA LYS A 26 18.57 8.33 6.06
C LYS A 26 19.30 8.85 7.29
N GLU A 27 19.10 10.11 7.67
CA GLU A 27 19.70 10.70 8.87
C GLU A 27 19.26 9.94 10.14
N LEU A 28 17.99 9.57 10.22
CA LEU A 28 17.46 8.74 11.32
C LEU A 28 18.16 7.38 11.39
N VAL A 29 18.30 6.70 10.25
CA VAL A 29 18.97 5.39 10.17
C VAL A 29 20.44 5.50 10.57
N ASP A 30 21.16 6.49 10.06
CA ASP A 30 22.57 6.72 10.38
C ASP A 30 22.74 7.04 11.88
N ALA A 31 21.84 7.85 12.46
CA ALA A 31 21.84 8.15 13.89
C ALA A 31 21.54 6.92 14.77
N ALA A 32 20.68 6.01 14.32
CA ALA A 32 20.39 4.76 15.03
C ALA A 32 21.61 3.82 15.02
N HIS A 33 22.23 3.63 13.86
CA HIS A 33 23.42 2.78 13.74
C HIS A 33 24.61 3.31 14.55
N ASN A 34 24.80 4.63 14.62
CA ASN A 34 25.83 5.27 15.47
C ASN A 34 25.64 5.00 16.98
N ARG A 35 24.50 4.46 17.39
CA ARG A 35 24.16 4.09 18.77
C ARG A 35 24.04 2.58 18.96
N ASP A 36 24.58 1.79 18.03
CA ASP A 36 24.48 0.33 18.01
C ASP A 36 23.02 -0.17 18.02
N MET A 37 22.09 0.62 17.44
CA MET A 37 20.69 0.24 17.27
C MET A 37 20.39 -0.13 15.83
N TYR A 38 19.39 -0.99 15.63
CA TYR A 38 18.90 -1.39 14.31
C TYR A 38 17.50 -0.83 14.06
N VAL A 39 17.24 -0.43 12.82
CA VAL A 39 15.91 -0.01 12.36
C VAL A 39 15.24 -1.20 11.67
N VAL A 40 14.01 -1.52 12.09
CA VAL A 40 13.16 -2.55 11.46
C VAL A 40 11.92 -1.85 10.91
N MET A 41 11.61 -2.08 9.64
CA MET A 41 10.44 -1.52 8.98
C MET A 41 9.32 -2.57 8.92
N ASP A 42 8.10 -2.14 9.20
CA ASP A 42 6.90 -2.92 8.86
C ASP A 42 6.62 -2.75 7.36
N LEU A 43 6.32 -3.84 6.68
CA LEU A 43 6.06 -3.85 5.23
C LEU A 43 4.73 -4.57 4.98
N PRO A 44 3.59 -3.85 4.98
CA PRO A 44 2.30 -4.44 4.71
C PRO A 44 2.17 -4.74 3.21
N VAL A 45 2.18 -6.03 2.88
CA VAL A 45 2.11 -6.54 1.49
C VAL A 45 0.83 -7.32 1.19
N THR A 46 -0.06 -7.46 2.17
CA THR A 46 -1.32 -8.20 2.01
C THR A 46 -2.41 -7.40 1.32
N SER A 47 -2.32 -6.07 1.38
CA SER A 47 -3.29 -5.13 0.81
C SER A 47 -2.61 -3.79 0.52
N VAL A 48 -3.16 -3.03 -0.43
CA VAL A 48 -2.73 -1.67 -0.77
C VAL A 48 -3.94 -0.74 -0.85
N SER A 49 -3.70 0.56 -0.88
CA SER A 49 -4.74 1.57 -1.08
C SER A 49 -5.41 1.41 -2.44
N ILE A 50 -6.68 1.79 -2.53
CA ILE A 50 -7.38 1.94 -3.84
C ILE A 50 -6.74 3.04 -4.71
N HIS A 51 -5.93 3.92 -4.12
CA HIS A 51 -5.16 4.94 -4.83
C HIS A 51 -3.77 4.46 -5.27
N HIS A 52 -3.39 3.22 -4.96
CA HIS A 52 -2.12 2.63 -5.40
C HIS A 52 -2.09 2.47 -6.93
N PRO A 53 -0.96 2.71 -7.61
CA PRO A 53 -0.86 2.59 -9.07
C PRO A 53 -1.30 1.23 -9.63
N TRP A 54 -1.12 0.16 -8.86
CA TRP A 54 -1.61 -1.18 -9.22
C TRP A 54 -3.12 -1.27 -9.37
N PHE A 55 -3.88 -0.42 -8.67
CA PHE A 55 -5.34 -0.42 -8.74
C PHE A 55 -5.87 0.26 -10.01
N THR A 56 -5.12 1.20 -10.59
CA THR A 56 -5.49 1.93 -11.81
C THR A 56 -4.75 1.46 -13.06
N GLY A 57 -3.66 0.70 -12.89
CA GLY A 57 -2.84 0.17 -13.98
C GLY A 57 -3.28 -1.20 -14.49
N ASP A 58 -2.39 -1.81 -15.29
CA ASP A 58 -2.60 -3.14 -15.89
C ASP A 58 -2.19 -4.30 -14.97
N GLU A 59 -1.76 -4.02 -13.74
CA GLU A 59 -1.25 -5.03 -12.79
C GLU A 59 -2.35 -5.77 -12.01
N LYS A 60 -3.56 -5.87 -12.58
CA LYS A 60 -4.74 -6.49 -11.92
C LYS A 60 -4.51 -7.96 -11.53
N ASP A 61 -3.60 -8.64 -12.21
CA ASP A 61 -3.24 -10.03 -11.96
C ASP A 61 -2.56 -10.25 -10.58
N VAL A 62 -2.13 -9.19 -9.88
CA VAL A 62 -1.60 -9.29 -8.51
C VAL A 62 -2.70 -9.31 -7.43
N PHE A 63 -3.95 -9.02 -7.79
CA PHE A 63 -5.07 -8.95 -6.84
C PHE A 63 -5.94 -10.20 -6.87
N VAL A 64 -6.56 -10.49 -5.72
CA VAL A 64 -7.65 -11.46 -5.65
C VAL A 64 -8.93 -10.80 -6.12
N THR A 65 -9.48 -11.29 -7.24
CA THR A 65 -10.71 -10.76 -7.84
C THR A 65 -11.90 -11.67 -7.54
N ALA A 66 -13.05 -11.08 -7.20
CA ALA A 66 -14.28 -11.83 -6.92
C ALA A 66 -15.08 -12.06 -8.21
N LYS A 67 -15.39 -13.32 -8.51
CA LYS A 67 -16.17 -13.70 -9.71
C LYS A 67 -17.66 -13.56 -9.46
N GLU A 68 -18.40 -13.11 -10.47
CA GLU A 68 -19.86 -13.09 -10.43
C GLU A 68 -20.42 -14.48 -10.03
N GLY A 69 -21.37 -14.49 -9.10
CA GLY A 69 -21.93 -15.72 -8.54
C GLY A 69 -21.12 -16.36 -7.40
N SER A 70 -19.92 -15.87 -7.09
CA SER A 70 -19.18 -16.29 -5.89
C SER A 70 -19.73 -15.62 -4.62
N PRO A 71 -19.60 -16.23 -3.43
CA PRO A 71 -19.98 -15.58 -2.17
C PRO A 71 -19.23 -14.27 -1.87
N ALA A 72 -18.08 -14.08 -2.50
CA ALA A 72 -17.24 -12.88 -2.38
C ALA A 72 -17.72 -11.72 -3.27
N PHE A 73 -18.56 -11.99 -4.28
CA PHE A 73 -19.04 -10.98 -5.21
C PHE A 73 -19.95 -9.97 -4.50
N GLY A 74 -19.67 -8.67 -4.66
CA GLY A 74 -20.45 -7.58 -4.04
C GLY A 74 -20.26 -7.42 -2.53
N GLN A 75 -19.27 -8.08 -1.93
CA GLN A 75 -18.92 -7.87 -0.52
C GLN A 75 -18.20 -6.53 -0.35
N PRO A 76 -18.39 -5.81 0.78
CA PRO A 76 -17.88 -4.45 0.98
C PRO A 76 -16.34 -4.33 0.99
N ASN A 77 -15.62 -5.45 1.08
CA ASN A 77 -14.15 -5.49 1.09
C ASN A 77 -13.56 -5.78 -0.30
N TYR A 78 -14.39 -5.95 -1.34
CA TYR A 78 -13.94 -6.13 -2.73
C TYR A 78 -14.31 -4.88 -3.52
N TYR A 79 -13.28 -4.18 -3.99
CA TYR A 79 -13.44 -2.96 -4.77
C TYR A 79 -13.51 -3.28 -6.28
N GLU A 80 -14.30 -2.50 -7.01
CA GLU A 80 -14.33 -2.55 -8.47
C GLU A 80 -13.11 -1.82 -9.04
N PHE A 81 -12.44 -2.40 -10.04
CA PHE A 81 -11.32 -1.74 -10.74
C PHE A 81 -11.88 -0.72 -11.73
N GLU A 82 -11.31 0.50 -11.74
CA GLU A 82 -11.64 1.44 -12.80
C GLU A 82 -11.24 0.83 -14.17
N ALA A 83 -12.17 0.88 -15.12
CA ALA A 83 -12.05 0.34 -16.48
C ALA A 83 -12.08 -1.19 -16.69
N ASP A 84 -12.26 -2.02 -15.66
CA ASP A 84 -12.49 -3.46 -15.87
C ASP A 84 -13.37 -4.06 -14.77
N ASN A 85 -14.65 -4.28 -15.11
CA ASN A 85 -15.61 -4.98 -14.26
C ASN A 85 -15.63 -6.48 -14.54
N THR A 86 -14.74 -6.98 -15.40
CA THR A 86 -14.70 -8.40 -15.75
C THR A 86 -13.64 -9.08 -14.90
N THR A 87 -14.13 -9.92 -13.98
CA THR A 87 -13.27 -10.91 -13.38
C THR A 87 -12.74 -11.81 -14.50
N LYS A 88 -11.41 -11.91 -14.66
CA LYS A 88 -10.86 -13.10 -15.34
C LYS A 88 -11.29 -14.35 -14.57
#